data_AF-A0A7R8XDC4-F1
#
_entry.id   AF-A0A7R8XDC4-F1
#
_cell.length_a   1.000
_cell.length_b   1.000
_cell.length_c   1.000
_cell.angle_alpha   90.00
_cell.angle_beta   90.00
_cell.angle_gamma   90.00
#
_symmetry.space_group_name_H-M   'P 1'
#
loop_
_entity.id
_entity.type
_entity.pdbx_description
1 polymer ?
#
loop_
_entity_poly.entity_id
_entity_poly.type
_entity_poly.pdbx_seq_one_letter_code
_entity_poly.pdbx_strand_id
1 'polypeptide(L)'
;MSIDRPALSLPRKAFMNGFDDEDVQVYYEDMVKWANLLGADPERARQELKETVEFEIFLYNNSLPDEDRRNETELDKKMTISELENRWPIIPWFRYIDEMLSPFHNVTPEEPVIIAIPSYIDQLSSALKVTPKRLADVLAAMYVRSFFTEGVRNDVIEMVGNIHAEFDVILDEADWMDDTTRSRAKLKSSLIKPIVGYPEELMDDDILTERYDGLHLVSDHYDQNIRNLNWFLVENYLRLLKEERYESLDVLDANAYYSADHNTISTTTTLAFHSVNGNATLDENIASNGGFKVAYRAYVKWNERNGEEKSLPGLERLTSRQMFWISAAQAFCSKDGNEAMRELMNLFKDQHAPMEFQIRGGFQNMPEFARDFKCALGTPYNPEERCTVW
;
A
#
# COMPACT_ATOMS: atom_id res chain seq x y z
N MET A 1 10.30 -14.18 -9.85
CA MET A 1 10.11 -14.43 -8.39
C MET A 1 11.04 -13.52 -7.61
N SER A 2 10.57 -12.96 -6.51
CA SER A 2 11.35 -12.17 -5.55
C SER A 2 11.40 -12.85 -4.17
N ILE A 3 12.43 -12.56 -3.38
CA ILE A 3 12.55 -12.97 -1.97
C ILE A 3 12.92 -11.72 -1.16
N ASP A 4 12.12 -11.45 -0.12
CA ASP A 4 12.32 -10.37 0.84
C ASP A 4 12.02 -10.87 2.28
N ARG A 5 12.18 -9.98 3.26
CA ARG A 5 11.80 -10.21 4.67
C ARG A 5 10.28 -10.41 4.82
N PRO A 6 9.82 -11.20 5.82
CA PRO A 6 8.40 -11.31 6.13
C PRO A 6 7.83 -9.99 6.71
N ALA A 7 6.51 -9.91 6.72
CA ALA A 7 5.77 -8.94 7.52
C ALA A 7 6.07 -9.15 9.03
N LEU A 8 5.93 -8.09 9.84
CA LEU A 8 6.27 -8.13 11.25
C LEU A 8 5.03 -8.38 12.12
N SER A 9 5.14 -9.28 13.10
CA SER A 9 4.14 -9.52 14.14
C SER A 9 3.93 -8.30 15.05
N LEU A 10 5.01 -7.54 15.28
CA LEU A 10 5.00 -6.26 15.97
C LEU A 10 5.82 -5.17 15.23
N PRO A 11 5.52 -3.89 15.51
CA PRO A 11 6.25 -2.70 15.09
C PRO A 11 7.78 -2.73 15.28
N ARG A 12 8.52 -2.08 14.34
CA ARG A 12 9.98 -1.84 14.45
C ARG A 12 10.37 -1.34 15.85
N LYS A 13 9.68 -0.31 16.34
CA LYS A 13 10.04 0.41 17.56
C LYS A 13 9.90 -0.47 18.81
N ALA A 14 8.81 -1.23 18.92
CA ALA A 14 8.56 -2.14 20.03
C ALA A 14 9.68 -3.20 20.11
N PHE A 15 10.02 -3.84 18.99
CA PHE A 15 11.12 -4.82 18.95
C PHE A 15 12.53 -4.22 19.17
N MET A 16 12.76 -2.91 18.95
CA MET A 16 14.05 -2.26 19.35
C MET A 16 14.21 -2.21 20.87
N ASN A 17 13.12 -1.94 21.57
CA ASN A 17 13.06 -1.85 23.03
C ASN A 17 12.98 -3.25 23.67
N GLY A 18 12.55 -4.27 22.92
CA GLY A 18 12.48 -5.65 23.38
C GLY A 18 11.52 -5.82 24.56
N PHE A 19 11.86 -6.66 25.53
CA PHE A 19 11.00 -6.90 26.70
C PHE A 19 10.85 -5.70 27.66
N ASP A 20 11.58 -4.60 27.46
CA ASP A 20 11.33 -3.35 28.20
C ASP A 20 10.13 -2.56 27.63
N ASP A 21 9.58 -2.97 26.49
CA ASP A 21 8.42 -2.38 25.83
C ASP A 21 7.10 -3.05 26.25
N GLU A 22 6.03 -2.25 26.46
CA GLU A 22 4.73 -2.75 26.88
C GLU A 22 4.06 -3.61 25.81
N ASP A 23 4.20 -3.25 24.51
CA ASP A 23 3.62 -4.02 23.41
C ASP A 23 4.24 -5.43 23.30
N VAL A 24 5.56 -5.53 23.52
CA VAL A 24 6.29 -6.82 23.51
C VAL A 24 5.90 -7.69 24.72
N GLN A 25 5.69 -7.08 25.89
CA GLN A 25 5.20 -7.80 27.07
C GLN A 25 3.78 -8.33 26.85
N VAL A 26 2.87 -7.52 26.32
CA VAL A 26 1.49 -7.91 26.01
C VAL A 26 1.45 -9.03 24.95
N TYR A 27 2.20 -8.87 23.86
CA TYR A 27 2.32 -9.87 22.80
C TYR A 27 2.80 -11.22 23.32
N TYR A 28 3.88 -11.23 24.12
CA TYR A 28 4.40 -12.45 24.74
C TYR A 28 3.38 -13.13 25.68
N GLU A 29 2.70 -12.37 26.55
CA GLU A 29 1.68 -12.95 27.45
C GLU A 29 0.46 -13.49 26.68
N ASP A 30 0.04 -12.83 25.59
CA ASP A 30 -1.03 -13.35 24.73
C ASP A 30 -0.60 -14.62 23.97
N MET A 31 0.64 -14.70 23.45
CA MET A 31 1.18 -15.95 22.88
C MET A 31 1.13 -17.11 23.90
N VAL A 32 1.57 -16.86 25.15
CA VAL A 32 1.58 -17.86 26.23
C VAL A 32 0.17 -18.30 26.59
N LYS A 33 -0.76 -17.36 26.71
CA LYS A 33 -2.18 -17.61 26.94
C LYS A 33 -2.79 -18.46 25.81
N TRP A 34 -2.48 -18.18 24.55
CA TRP A 34 -2.94 -19.01 23.43
C TRP A 34 -2.35 -20.42 23.46
N ALA A 35 -1.05 -20.57 23.70
CA ALA A 35 -0.44 -21.89 23.84
C ALA A 35 -1.07 -22.71 24.98
N ASN A 36 -1.35 -22.09 26.12
CA ASN A 36 -2.05 -22.74 27.25
C ASN A 36 -3.49 -23.15 26.90
N LEU A 37 -4.24 -22.30 26.18
CA LEU A 37 -5.58 -22.62 25.68
C LEU A 37 -5.57 -23.77 24.66
N LEU A 38 -4.48 -23.91 23.90
CA LEU A 38 -4.23 -25.03 22.97
C LEU A 38 -3.67 -26.29 23.67
N GLY A 39 -3.55 -26.28 25.00
CA GLY A 39 -3.14 -27.44 25.81
C GLY A 39 -1.62 -27.64 25.95
N ALA A 40 -0.82 -26.61 25.66
CA ALA A 40 0.61 -26.64 25.99
C ALA A 40 0.85 -26.65 27.51
N ASP A 41 2.00 -27.17 27.93
CA ASP A 41 2.46 -27.04 29.32
C ASP A 41 2.85 -25.56 29.59
N PRO A 42 2.32 -24.90 30.64
CA PRO A 42 2.52 -23.46 30.83
C PRO A 42 3.97 -23.01 31.05
N GLU A 43 4.78 -23.79 31.75
CA GLU A 43 6.19 -23.45 32.00
C GLU A 43 7.00 -23.60 30.71
N ARG A 44 6.77 -24.69 29.98
CA ARG A 44 7.37 -24.92 28.66
C ARG A 44 6.95 -23.87 27.64
N ALA A 45 5.66 -23.51 27.59
CA ALA A 45 5.14 -22.49 26.69
C ALA A 45 5.78 -21.13 26.95
N ARG A 46 5.91 -20.73 28.22
CA ARG A 46 6.64 -19.50 28.60
C ARG A 46 8.08 -19.51 28.12
N GLN A 47 8.80 -20.63 28.27
CA GLN A 47 10.17 -20.73 27.78
C GLN A 47 10.24 -20.65 26.24
N GLU A 48 9.56 -21.55 25.53
CA GLU A 48 9.68 -21.68 24.06
C GLU A 48 9.16 -20.42 23.32
N LEU A 49 8.14 -19.75 23.85
CA LEU A 49 7.62 -18.50 23.26
C LEU A 49 8.52 -17.31 23.57
N LYS A 50 9.23 -17.30 24.72
CA LYS A 50 10.24 -16.27 24.97
C LYS A 50 11.39 -16.38 23.98
N GLU A 51 11.87 -17.59 23.74
CA GLU A 51 12.89 -17.88 22.71
C GLU A 51 12.40 -17.47 21.30
N THR A 52 11.09 -17.59 21.03
CA THR A 52 10.46 -17.13 19.77
C THR A 52 10.46 -15.60 19.65
N VAL A 53 10.05 -14.87 20.68
CA VAL A 53 10.06 -13.39 20.69
C VAL A 53 11.48 -12.84 20.63
N GLU A 54 12.44 -13.46 21.32
CA GLU A 54 13.87 -13.11 21.23
C GLU A 54 14.42 -13.31 19.81
N PHE A 55 13.96 -14.33 19.09
CA PHE A 55 14.30 -14.55 17.68
C PHE A 55 13.66 -13.51 16.74
N GLU A 56 12.39 -13.13 16.94
CA GLU A 56 11.76 -12.04 16.17
C GLU A 56 12.50 -10.71 16.39
N ILE A 57 12.83 -10.36 17.64
CA ILE A 57 13.67 -9.20 17.99
C ILE A 57 15.04 -9.26 17.29
N PHE A 58 15.67 -10.45 17.23
CA PHE A 58 16.93 -10.63 16.53
C PHE A 58 16.81 -10.36 15.02
N LEU A 59 15.85 -11.01 14.34
CA LEU A 59 15.60 -10.80 12.91
C LEU A 59 15.34 -9.32 12.61
N TYR A 60 14.55 -8.72 13.48
CA TYR A 60 14.13 -7.34 13.38
C TYR A 60 15.31 -6.34 13.50
N ASN A 61 16.11 -6.41 14.57
CA ASN A 61 17.22 -5.47 14.80
C ASN A 61 18.29 -5.53 13.70
N ASN A 62 18.31 -6.62 12.93
CA ASN A 62 19.19 -6.87 11.82
C ASN A 62 18.63 -6.37 10.47
N SER A 63 17.31 -6.19 10.35
CA SER A 63 16.63 -5.74 9.12
C SER A 63 16.83 -4.24 8.80
N LEU A 64 16.92 -3.90 7.52
CA LEU A 64 17.03 -2.50 7.06
C LEU A 64 15.76 -1.68 7.39
N PRO A 65 15.90 -0.41 7.83
CA PRO A 65 14.79 0.54 7.96
C PRO A 65 14.09 0.77 6.61
N ASP A 66 12.79 1.01 6.64
CA ASP A 66 11.98 1.23 5.43
C ASP A 66 12.29 2.58 4.76
N GLU A 67 12.84 3.52 5.52
CA GLU A 67 13.40 4.78 5.04
C GLU A 67 14.54 4.56 4.04
N ASP A 68 15.36 3.52 4.26
CA ASP A 68 16.49 3.12 3.43
C ASP A 68 16.09 2.17 2.28
N ARG A 69 14.79 1.79 2.19
CA ARG A 69 14.26 0.83 1.20
C ARG A 69 13.65 1.45 -0.06
N ARG A 70 13.67 2.78 -0.23
CA ARG A 70 13.05 3.46 -1.39
C ARG A 70 13.75 3.24 -2.72
N ASN A 71 15.06 3.00 -2.70
CA ASN A 71 15.84 2.94 -3.94
C ASN A 71 15.87 1.51 -4.48
N GLU A 72 14.78 1.11 -5.14
CA GLU A 72 14.61 -0.21 -5.77
C GLU A 72 15.84 -0.61 -6.62
N THR A 73 16.45 0.36 -7.32
CA THR A 73 17.62 0.13 -8.20
C THR A 73 18.89 -0.28 -7.43
N GLU A 74 19.02 0.05 -6.14
CA GLU A 74 20.16 -0.37 -5.31
C GLU A 74 19.90 -1.68 -4.54
N LEU A 75 18.64 -2.08 -4.42
CA LEU A 75 18.16 -3.21 -3.63
C LEU A 75 18.02 -4.49 -4.47
N ASP A 76 17.51 -4.37 -5.70
CA ASP A 76 17.21 -5.50 -6.59
C ASP A 76 18.46 -6.24 -7.10
N LYS A 77 18.89 -7.28 -6.37
CA LYS A 77 19.99 -8.15 -6.80
C LYS A 77 19.46 -9.42 -7.43
N LYS A 78 19.43 -9.42 -8.77
CA LYS A 78 19.13 -10.59 -9.61
C LYS A 78 20.27 -11.60 -9.52
N MET A 79 19.93 -12.84 -9.20
CA MET A 79 20.83 -14.00 -9.21
C MET A 79 20.05 -15.27 -9.57
N THR A 80 20.74 -16.34 -9.93
CA THR A 80 20.12 -17.66 -10.17
C THR A 80 19.84 -18.40 -8.85
N ILE A 81 18.92 -19.38 -8.86
CA ILE A 81 18.71 -20.28 -7.71
C ILE A 81 20.02 -20.99 -7.30
N SER A 82 20.87 -21.34 -8.27
CA SER A 82 22.20 -21.91 -8.01
C SER A 82 23.11 -20.95 -7.23
N GLU A 83 23.15 -19.67 -7.60
CA GLU A 83 23.95 -18.66 -6.89
C GLU A 83 23.37 -18.38 -5.49
N LEU A 84 22.04 -18.36 -5.36
CA LEU A 84 21.31 -18.24 -4.10
C LEU A 84 21.68 -19.36 -3.12
N GLU A 85 21.62 -20.62 -3.58
CA GLU A 85 21.91 -21.80 -2.75
C GLU A 85 23.39 -21.93 -2.39
N ASN A 86 24.30 -21.59 -3.32
CA ASN A 86 25.73 -21.52 -3.01
C ASN A 86 26.07 -20.44 -1.97
N ARG A 87 25.33 -19.32 -1.96
CA ARG A 87 25.55 -18.22 -1.00
C ARG A 87 24.94 -18.49 0.37
N TRP A 88 23.74 -19.08 0.43
CA TRP A 88 23.00 -19.33 1.67
C TRP A 88 22.54 -20.78 1.82
N PRO A 89 23.47 -21.75 1.91
CA PRO A 89 23.19 -23.20 1.79
C PRO A 89 22.43 -23.81 2.99
N ILE A 90 22.03 -23.01 3.98
CA ILE A 90 21.29 -23.48 5.15
C ILE A 90 19.81 -23.74 4.85
N ILE A 91 19.26 -22.99 3.90
CA ILE A 91 17.98 -23.30 3.28
C ILE A 91 18.33 -24.04 1.99
N PRO A 92 17.78 -25.25 1.74
CA PRO A 92 18.00 -25.96 0.49
C PRO A 92 17.13 -25.29 -0.60
N TRP A 93 17.57 -24.12 -1.09
CA TRP A 93 16.72 -23.20 -1.82
C TRP A 93 16.11 -23.80 -3.08
N PHE A 94 16.86 -24.54 -3.90
CA PHE A 94 16.30 -25.22 -5.06
C PHE A 94 15.16 -26.15 -4.66
N ARG A 95 15.38 -26.98 -3.63
CA ARG A 95 14.35 -27.91 -3.13
C ARG A 95 13.16 -27.18 -2.51
N TYR A 96 13.38 -26.12 -1.73
CA TYR A 96 12.32 -25.35 -1.10
C TYR A 96 11.42 -24.67 -2.14
N ILE A 97 12.04 -24.08 -3.17
CA ILE A 97 11.34 -23.44 -4.28
C ILE A 97 10.62 -24.50 -5.14
N ASP A 98 11.28 -25.60 -5.49
CA ASP A 98 10.67 -26.70 -6.27
C ASP A 98 9.49 -27.37 -5.52
N GLU A 99 9.63 -27.69 -4.23
CA GLU A 99 8.54 -28.23 -3.41
C GLU A 99 7.39 -27.21 -3.22
N MET A 100 7.69 -25.91 -3.12
CA MET A 100 6.68 -24.85 -3.00
C MET A 100 5.93 -24.61 -4.32
N LEU A 101 6.63 -24.68 -5.45
CA LEU A 101 6.10 -24.36 -6.77
C LEU A 101 5.51 -25.57 -7.51
N SER A 102 5.81 -26.79 -7.09
CA SER A 102 5.24 -28.02 -7.64
C SER A 102 3.77 -28.20 -7.21
N PRO A 103 2.87 -28.67 -8.10
CA PRO A 103 3.08 -29.05 -9.50
C PRO A 103 2.94 -27.89 -10.49
N PHE A 104 2.71 -26.66 -10.00
CA PHE A 104 2.37 -25.49 -10.83
C PHE A 104 3.50 -25.04 -11.74
N HIS A 105 4.76 -25.19 -11.32
CA HIS A 105 5.95 -24.86 -12.11
C HIS A 105 7.06 -25.89 -11.95
N ASN A 106 7.91 -26.02 -12.98
CA ASN A 106 9.02 -26.97 -13.00
C ASN A 106 10.33 -26.18 -12.97
N VAL A 107 10.87 -26.03 -11.76
CA VAL A 107 11.95 -25.11 -11.43
C VAL A 107 13.29 -25.59 -12.01
N THR A 108 14.14 -24.68 -12.47
CA THR A 108 15.52 -25.02 -12.87
C THR A 108 16.57 -24.29 -12.03
N PRO A 109 17.77 -24.86 -11.82
CA PRO A 109 18.81 -24.22 -11.03
C PRO A 109 19.30 -22.86 -11.58
N GLU A 110 19.08 -22.59 -12.86
CA GLU A 110 19.45 -21.34 -13.55
C GLU A 110 18.36 -20.26 -13.49
N GLU A 111 17.21 -20.54 -12.86
CA GLU A 111 16.06 -19.66 -12.87
C GLU A 111 16.32 -18.35 -12.09
N PRO A 112 15.97 -17.17 -12.63
CA PRO A 112 16.31 -15.89 -12.01
C PRO A 112 15.40 -15.53 -10.83
N VAL A 113 16.03 -15.16 -9.72
CA VAL A 113 15.41 -14.69 -8.48
C VAL A 113 15.92 -13.30 -8.14
N ILE A 114 15.02 -12.41 -7.73
CA ILE A 114 15.35 -11.07 -7.21
C ILE A 114 15.45 -11.16 -5.69
N ILE A 115 16.60 -10.79 -5.11
CA ILE A 115 16.78 -10.71 -3.66
C ILE A 115 16.77 -9.24 -3.25
N ALA A 116 15.69 -8.80 -2.61
CA ALA A 116 15.48 -7.39 -2.24
C ALA A 116 16.44 -6.92 -1.13
N ILE A 117 16.74 -7.78 -0.15
CA ILE A 117 17.65 -7.44 0.96
C ILE A 117 18.64 -8.59 1.23
N PRO A 118 19.77 -8.66 0.50
CA PRO A 118 20.79 -9.71 0.69
C PRO A 118 21.34 -9.80 2.12
N SER A 119 21.57 -8.66 2.78
CA SER A 119 22.09 -8.63 4.17
C SER A 119 21.14 -9.27 5.17
N TYR A 120 19.84 -9.13 4.97
CA TYR A 120 18.82 -9.80 5.79
C TYR A 120 18.93 -11.33 5.65
N ILE A 121 19.16 -11.85 4.44
CA ILE A 121 19.36 -13.29 4.23
C ILE A 121 20.70 -13.77 4.86
N ASP A 122 21.76 -12.95 4.86
CA ASP A 122 23.02 -13.24 5.57
C ASP A 122 22.79 -13.41 7.10
N GLN A 123 21.97 -12.53 7.70
CA GLN A 123 21.64 -12.56 9.13
C GLN A 123 20.65 -13.69 9.48
N LEU A 124 19.58 -13.85 8.69
CA LEU A 124 18.62 -14.95 8.79
C LEU A 124 19.34 -16.30 8.67
N SER A 125 20.28 -16.45 7.74
CA SER A 125 21.09 -17.68 7.59
C SER A 125 22.00 -17.96 8.77
N SER A 126 22.35 -16.94 9.56
CA SER A 126 23.10 -17.09 10.80
C SER A 126 22.18 -17.49 11.96
N ALA A 127 20.98 -16.93 12.02
CA ALA A 127 19.97 -17.21 13.04
C ALA A 127 19.33 -18.60 12.87
N LEU A 128 19.00 -19.01 11.63
CA LEU A 128 18.44 -20.34 11.34
C LEU A 128 19.37 -21.51 11.68
N LYS A 129 20.66 -21.27 11.99
CA LYS A 129 21.57 -22.30 12.54
C LYS A 129 21.19 -22.72 13.96
N VAL A 130 20.49 -21.86 14.69
CA VAL A 130 20.23 -21.98 16.13
C VAL A 130 18.74 -21.98 16.49
N THR A 131 17.83 -21.81 15.52
CA THR A 131 16.40 -21.62 15.77
C THR A 131 15.52 -22.78 15.27
N PRO A 132 14.60 -23.32 16.11
CA PRO A 132 13.55 -24.26 15.69
C PRO A 132 12.48 -23.64 14.75
N LYS A 133 11.79 -24.45 13.94
CA LYS A 133 10.90 -23.97 12.84
C LYS A 133 9.38 -24.09 13.15
N ARG A 134 8.54 -23.04 12.96
CA ARG A 134 7.04 -23.10 12.71
C ARG A 134 6.25 -21.76 12.52
N LEU A 135 5.13 -21.81 11.76
CA LEU A 135 3.84 -20.99 11.70
C LEU A 135 3.57 -19.77 10.72
N ALA A 136 2.27 -19.47 10.40
CA ALA A 136 1.70 -18.55 9.32
C ALA A 136 0.14 -18.21 9.40
N ASP A 137 -0.45 -17.38 8.46
CA ASP A 137 -1.88 -17.27 7.88
C ASP A 137 -2.79 -15.95 7.89
N VAL A 138 -3.79 -15.77 6.96
CA VAL A 138 -4.62 -14.52 6.58
C VAL A 138 -6.12 -14.78 6.08
N LEU A 139 -6.98 -13.74 5.78
CA LEU A 139 -8.39 -13.77 5.23
C LEU A 139 -8.91 -12.42 4.58
N ALA A 140 -9.75 -12.38 3.51
CA ALA A 140 -10.33 -11.09 2.96
C ALA A 140 -11.67 -11.04 2.11
N ALA A 141 -12.11 -12.08 1.39
CA ALA A 141 -12.82 -11.91 0.09
C ALA A 141 -14.35 -11.55 0.00
N MET A 142 -15.03 -10.96 1.00
CA MET A 142 -16.53 -10.99 1.05
C MET A 142 -17.35 -9.71 0.74
N TYR A 143 -16.77 -8.51 0.62
CA TYR A 143 -17.55 -7.25 0.72
C TYR A 143 -18.09 -6.68 -0.64
N VAL A 144 -17.70 -7.23 -1.81
CA VAL A 144 -17.77 -6.51 -3.12
C VAL A 144 -19.21 -6.27 -3.56
N ARG A 145 -20.02 -7.32 -3.41
CA ARG A 145 -21.21 -7.56 -4.22
C ARG A 145 -22.44 -6.74 -3.81
N SER A 146 -22.26 -5.77 -2.91
CA SER A 146 -23.36 -5.11 -2.19
C SER A 146 -23.51 -3.61 -2.45
N PHE A 147 -22.54 -2.92 -3.07
CA PHE A 147 -22.46 -1.44 -2.99
C PHE A 147 -22.11 -0.65 -4.27
N PHE A 148 -22.02 -1.24 -5.46
CA PHE A 148 -21.67 -0.49 -6.70
C PHE A 148 -22.79 -0.45 -7.76
N THR A 149 -22.85 0.62 -8.56
CA THR A 149 -23.82 0.81 -9.66
C THR A 149 -23.18 1.49 -10.87
N GLU A 150 -23.58 1.12 -12.09
CA GLU A 150 -22.91 1.52 -13.35
C GLU A 150 -22.82 3.04 -13.58
N GLY A 151 -23.79 3.83 -13.11
CA GLY A 151 -23.83 5.28 -13.37
C GLY A 151 -22.59 6.02 -12.84
N VAL A 152 -22.13 5.67 -11.64
CA VAL A 152 -20.97 6.31 -10.96
C VAL A 152 -19.66 6.08 -11.73
N ARG A 153 -19.57 4.96 -12.46
CA ARG A 153 -18.35 4.59 -13.22
C ARG A 153 -18.04 5.59 -14.33
N ASN A 154 -19.05 6.04 -15.07
CA ASN A 154 -18.86 6.92 -16.22
C ASN A 154 -18.44 8.34 -15.80
N ASP A 155 -19.04 8.88 -14.74
CA ASP A 155 -18.70 10.21 -14.22
C ASP A 155 -17.23 10.25 -13.74
N VAL A 156 -16.78 9.20 -13.04
CA VAL A 156 -15.39 9.10 -12.57
C VAL A 156 -14.40 8.90 -13.73
N ILE A 157 -14.77 8.17 -14.79
CA ILE A 157 -13.95 8.07 -16.02
C ILE A 157 -13.77 9.46 -16.66
N GLU A 158 -14.82 10.29 -16.73
CA GLU A 158 -14.70 11.66 -17.25
C GLU A 158 -13.79 12.52 -16.35
N MET A 159 -13.95 12.43 -15.02
CA MET A 159 -13.10 13.14 -14.06
C MET A 159 -11.62 12.77 -14.23
N VAL A 160 -11.29 11.48 -14.34
CA VAL A 160 -9.92 11.01 -14.56
C VAL A 160 -9.37 11.52 -15.90
N GLY A 161 -10.17 11.50 -16.97
CA GLY A 161 -9.78 12.09 -18.26
C GLY A 161 -9.48 13.59 -18.20
N ASN A 162 -10.31 14.35 -17.47
CA ASN A 162 -10.10 15.78 -17.25
C ASN A 162 -8.84 16.08 -16.41
N ILE A 163 -8.53 15.24 -15.41
CA ILE A 163 -7.30 15.31 -14.60
C ILE A 163 -6.06 15.02 -15.46
N HIS A 164 -6.04 13.94 -16.24
CA HIS A 164 -4.93 13.62 -17.15
C HIS A 164 -4.65 14.75 -18.14
N ALA A 165 -5.70 15.30 -18.76
CA ALA A 165 -5.57 16.39 -19.73
C ALA A 165 -5.04 17.70 -19.13
N GLU A 166 -5.12 17.89 -17.81
CA GLU A 166 -4.54 19.06 -17.12
C GLU A 166 -3.15 18.77 -16.53
N PHE A 167 -2.87 17.52 -16.15
CA PHE A 167 -1.50 17.10 -15.81
C PHE A 167 -0.55 17.28 -17.01
N ASP A 168 -0.98 16.97 -18.22
CA ASP A 168 -0.19 17.20 -19.44
C ASP A 168 0.10 18.69 -19.71
N VAL A 169 -0.76 19.62 -19.25
CA VAL A 169 -0.52 21.07 -19.31
C VAL A 169 0.47 21.50 -18.24
N ILE A 170 0.33 20.96 -17.02
CA ILE A 170 1.30 21.15 -15.94
C ILE A 170 2.69 20.66 -16.35
N LEU A 171 2.79 19.51 -17.02
CA LEU A 171 4.04 19.01 -17.61
C LEU A 171 4.59 19.95 -18.70
N ASP A 172 3.78 20.76 -19.39
CA ASP A 172 4.27 21.77 -20.34
C ASP A 172 4.73 23.08 -19.65
N GLU A 173 4.18 23.39 -18.47
CA GLU A 173 4.51 24.61 -17.71
C GLU A 173 5.71 24.46 -16.76
N ALA A 174 6.08 23.23 -16.37
CA ALA A 174 7.20 22.97 -15.47
C ALA A 174 8.54 23.52 -16.01
N ASP A 175 9.21 24.40 -15.27
CA ASP A 175 10.43 25.11 -15.68
C ASP A 175 11.74 24.37 -15.35
N TRP A 176 11.70 23.49 -14.34
CA TRP A 176 12.85 22.71 -13.86
C TRP A 176 13.22 21.50 -14.73
N MET A 177 12.39 21.14 -15.72
CA MET A 177 12.53 19.92 -16.52
C MET A 177 12.87 20.23 -17.99
N ASP A 178 13.86 19.52 -18.55
CA ASP A 178 14.24 19.67 -19.96
C ASP A 178 13.22 19.02 -20.92
N ASP A 179 13.23 19.45 -22.19
CA ASP A 179 12.27 19.01 -23.22
C ASP A 179 12.29 17.50 -23.50
N THR A 180 13.44 16.84 -23.32
CA THR A 180 13.56 15.38 -23.54
C THR A 180 12.90 14.63 -22.40
N THR A 181 13.15 15.06 -21.16
CA THR A 181 12.51 14.50 -19.96
C THR A 181 11.01 14.79 -19.95
N ARG A 182 10.60 16.01 -20.33
CA ARG A 182 9.20 16.43 -20.52
C ARG A 182 8.47 15.54 -21.52
N SER A 183 9.06 15.30 -22.68
CA SER A 183 8.48 14.43 -23.72
C SER A 183 8.29 12.99 -23.25
N ARG A 184 9.22 12.47 -22.43
CA ARG A 184 9.11 11.13 -21.81
C ARG A 184 8.04 11.09 -20.71
N ALA A 185 7.92 12.14 -19.90
CA ALA A 185 6.89 12.25 -18.87
C ALA A 185 5.49 12.25 -19.50
N LYS A 186 5.28 13.02 -20.57
CA LYS A 186 4.00 13.03 -21.33
C LYS A 186 3.71 11.70 -22.00
N LEU A 187 4.71 11.01 -22.55
CA LEU A 187 4.55 9.65 -23.06
C LEU A 187 4.10 8.68 -21.95
N LYS A 188 4.74 8.71 -20.77
CA LYS A 188 4.32 7.89 -19.62
C LYS A 188 2.89 8.22 -19.16
N SER A 189 2.55 9.51 -19.05
CA SER A 189 1.21 10.02 -18.73
C SER A 189 0.15 9.45 -19.68
N SER A 190 0.40 9.53 -20.99
CA SER A 190 -0.53 9.05 -22.03
C SER A 190 -0.75 7.53 -22.06
N LEU A 191 0.12 6.76 -21.39
CA LEU A 191 0.06 5.30 -21.30
C LEU A 191 -0.51 4.81 -19.95
N ILE A 192 -0.96 5.71 -19.08
CA ILE A 192 -1.59 5.33 -17.81
C ILE A 192 -2.98 4.77 -18.10
N LYS A 193 -3.27 3.58 -17.56
CA LYS A 193 -4.59 2.97 -17.63
C LYS A 193 -5.40 3.28 -16.37
N PRO A 194 -6.63 3.80 -16.48
CA PRO A 194 -7.51 3.99 -15.33
C PRO A 194 -8.39 2.76 -15.08
N ILE A 195 -8.38 2.23 -13.86
CA ILE A 195 -9.34 1.24 -13.36
C ILE A 195 -10.24 1.94 -12.33
N VAL A 196 -11.54 1.97 -12.62
CA VAL A 196 -12.53 2.73 -11.84
C VAL A 196 -13.57 1.78 -11.26
N GLY A 197 -13.60 1.68 -9.92
CA GLY A 197 -14.50 0.79 -9.19
C GLY A 197 -14.03 -0.66 -9.23
N TYR A 198 -14.22 -1.34 -10.36
CA TYR A 198 -13.85 -2.75 -10.53
C TYR A 198 -13.31 -3.08 -11.93
N PRO A 199 -12.46 -4.11 -12.07
CA PRO A 199 -12.15 -4.75 -13.36
C PRO A 199 -13.42 -5.32 -14.00
N GLU A 200 -13.60 -5.17 -15.33
CA GLU A 200 -14.82 -5.60 -16.03
C GLU A 200 -15.05 -7.11 -15.93
N GLU A 201 -13.97 -7.86 -15.78
CA GLU A 201 -13.91 -9.30 -15.54
C GLU A 201 -14.63 -9.74 -14.26
N LEU A 202 -14.89 -8.82 -13.32
CA LEU A 202 -15.69 -9.11 -12.10
C LEU A 202 -17.21 -9.04 -12.32
N MET A 203 -17.67 -8.65 -13.51
CA MET A 203 -19.10 -8.64 -13.88
C MET A 203 -19.50 -9.81 -14.80
N ASP A 204 -18.53 -10.63 -15.21
CA ASP A 204 -18.75 -11.80 -16.05
C ASP A 204 -18.84 -13.05 -15.14
N ASP A 205 -20.03 -13.64 -15.05
CA ASP A 205 -20.29 -14.81 -14.20
C ASP A 205 -19.50 -16.05 -14.64
N ASP A 206 -19.15 -16.18 -15.93
CA ASP A 206 -18.34 -17.30 -16.44
C ASP A 206 -16.87 -17.11 -16.03
N ILE A 207 -16.32 -15.89 -16.17
CA ILE A 207 -14.96 -15.56 -15.70
C ILE A 207 -14.86 -15.68 -14.17
N LEU A 208 -15.88 -15.23 -13.43
CA LEU A 208 -15.94 -15.43 -11.97
C LEU A 208 -15.99 -16.92 -11.61
N THR A 209 -16.78 -17.72 -12.33
CA THR A 209 -16.90 -19.16 -12.07
C THR A 209 -15.59 -19.89 -12.36
N GLU A 210 -14.92 -19.59 -13.48
CA GLU A 210 -13.58 -20.11 -13.79
C GLU A 210 -12.56 -19.66 -12.74
N ARG A 211 -12.59 -18.39 -12.34
CA ARG A 211 -11.67 -17.82 -11.35
C ARG A 211 -11.77 -18.50 -9.99
N TYR A 212 -12.97 -18.92 -9.57
CA TYR A 212 -13.20 -19.65 -8.31
C TYR A 212 -13.27 -21.18 -8.47
N ASP A 213 -12.96 -21.73 -9.64
CA ASP A 213 -12.95 -23.18 -9.83
C ASP A 213 -11.88 -23.85 -8.94
N GLY A 214 -12.25 -24.99 -8.35
CA GLY A 214 -11.48 -25.67 -7.31
C GLY A 214 -11.61 -25.10 -5.89
N LEU A 215 -12.21 -23.92 -5.67
CA LEU A 215 -12.51 -23.44 -4.30
C LEU A 215 -13.71 -24.20 -3.72
N HIS A 216 -13.44 -25.11 -2.79
CA HIS A 216 -14.47 -25.89 -2.12
C HIS A 216 -14.71 -25.40 -0.69
N LEU A 217 -15.90 -24.86 -0.42
CA LEU A 217 -16.34 -24.44 0.91
C LEU A 217 -17.45 -25.36 1.42
N VAL A 218 -17.43 -25.69 2.71
CA VAL A 218 -18.38 -26.59 3.37
C VAL A 218 -19.13 -25.82 4.46
N SER A 219 -20.46 -25.94 4.49
CA SER A 219 -21.29 -25.31 5.53
C SER A 219 -20.83 -25.72 6.93
N ASP A 220 -20.88 -24.80 7.89
CA ASP A 220 -20.60 -25.02 9.31
C ASP A 220 -19.17 -25.49 9.68
N HIS A 221 -18.27 -25.61 8.70
CA HIS A 221 -16.86 -25.98 8.87
C HIS A 221 -15.92 -24.78 8.63
N TYR A 222 -16.05 -23.75 9.46
CA TYR A 222 -15.29 -22.49 9.33
C TYR A 222 -13.77 -22.71 9.23
N ASP A 223 -13.19 -23.54 10.10
CA ASP A 223 -11.76 -23.81 10.14
C ASP A 223 -11.24 -24.53 8.88
N GLN A 224 -12.02 -25.45 8.32
CA GLN A 224 -11.73 -26.10 7.05
C GLN A 224 -11.84 -25.11 5.88
N ASN A 225 -12.83 -24.21 5.93
CA ASN A 225 -13.01 -23.18 4.91
C ASN A 225 -11.84 -22.19 4.87
N ILE A 226 -11.25 -21.83 6.03
CA ILE A 226 -10.05 -20.99 6.06
C ILE A 226 -8.87 -21.72 5.42
N ARG A 227 -8.64 -23.00 5.75
CA ARG A 227 -7.58 -23.81 5.12
C ARG A 227 -7.77 -23.96 3.61
N ASN A 228 -9.00 -24.23 3.18
CA ASN A 228 -9.33 -24.36 1.75
C ASN A 228 -9.14 -23.05 0.99
N LEU A 229 -9.54 -21.91 1.59
CA LEU A 229 -9.35 -20.58 1.01
C LEU A 229 -7.86 -20.21 0.94
N ASN A 230 -7.09 -20.43 2.01
CA ASN A 230 -5.65 -20.13 2.03
C ASN A 230 -4.90 -20.97 0.99
N TRP A 231 -5.21 -22.27 0.91
CA TRP A 231 -4.64 -23.14 -0.12
C TRP A 231 -4.97 -22.65 -1.54
N PHE A 232 -6.25 -22.37 -1.82
CA PHE A 232 -6.71 -21.85 -3.11
C PHE A 232 -6.07 -20.49 -3.48
N LEU A 233 -5.88 -19.57 -2.52
CA LEU A 233 -5.20 -18.30 -2.75
C LEU A 233 -3.72 -18.51 -3.10
N VAL A 234 -3.02 -19.40 -2.39
CA VAL A 234 -1.65 -19.78 -2.71
C VAL A 234 -1.56 -20.39 -4.11
N GLU A 235 -2.38 -21.39 -4.45
CA GLU A 235 -2.38 -22.00 -5.79
C GLU A 235 -2.57 -20.95 -6.90
N ASN A 236 -3.48 -20.00 -6.73
CA ASN A 236 -3.69 -18.93 -7.71
C ASN A 236 -2.48 -17.99 -7.85
N TYR A 237 -1.85 -17.60 -6.74
CA TYR A 237 -0.66 -16.76 -6.77
C TYR A 237 0.53 -17.48 -7.46
N LEU A 238 0.66 -18.80 -7.27
CA LEU A 238 1.69 -19.60 -7.94
C LEU A 238 1.44 -19.79 -9.45
N ARG A 239 0.18 -19.78 -9.91
CA ARG A 239 -0.15 -19.83 -11.35
C ARG A 239 0.35 -18.60 -12.12
N LEU A 240 0.46 -17.43 -11.46
CA LEU A 240 0.99 -16.19 -12.06
C LEU A 240 2.45 -16.31 -12.53
N LEU A 241 3.20 -17.32 -12.08
CA LEU A 241 4.56 -17.58 -12.56
C LEU A 241 4.62 -18.04 -14.02
N LYS A 242 3.50 -18.49 -14.60
CA LYS A 242 3.40 -18.96 -15.99
C LYS A 242 2.55 -18.08 -16.90
N GLU A 243 1.75 -17.18 -16.35
CA GLU A 243 0.74 -16.42 -17.07
C GLU A 243 0.71 -14.97 -16.55
N GLU A 244 0.85 -13.98 -17.45
CA GLU A 244 0.52 -12.59 -17.14
C GLU A 244 -1.00 -12.48 -16.90
N ARG A 245 -1.40 -12.42 -15.63
CA ARG A 245 -2.72 -11.95 -15.20
C ARG A 245 -2.52 -10.72 -14.31
N TYR A 246 -3.44 -9.76 -14.37
CA TYR A 246 -3.41 -8.60 -13.47
C TYR A 246 -3.56 -9.07 -12.01
N GLU A 247 -2.73 -8.55 -11.11
CA GLU A 247 -3.03 -8.62 -9.68
C GLU A 247 -4.41 -7.99 -9.44
N SER A 248 -5.27 -8.71 -8.71
CA SER A 248 -6.62 -8.20 -8.49
C SER A 248 -6.60 -7.13 -7.42
N LEU A 249 -6.89 -5.91 -7.86
CA LEU A 249 -7.32 -4.81 -7.02
C LEU A 249 -8.34 -5.32 -5.99
N ASP A 250 -8.08 -5.05 -4.71
CA ASP A 250 -9.10 -5.26 -3.69
C ASP A 250 -10.16 -4.16 -3.81
N VAL A 251 -11.16 -4.42 -4.64
CA VAL A 251 -12.31 -3.54 -4.89
C VAL A 251 -13.18 -3.32 -3.64
N LEU A 252 -12.87 -4.02 -2.54
CA LEU A 252 -13.43 -3.81 -1.21
C LEU A 252 -12.77 -2.66 -0.47
N ASP A 253 -11.49 -2.43 -0.75
CA ASP A 253 -10.67 -1.53 0.04
C ASP A 253 -11.20 -0.11 -0.10
N ALA A 254 -10.99 0.64 0.97
CA ALA A 254 -11.34 2.02 1.06
C ALA A 254 -10.13 2.85 0.59
N ASN A 255 -9.81 2.88 -0.72
CA ASN A 255 -8.49 3.35 -1.14
C ASN A 255 -8.35 3.89 -2.58
N ALA A 256 -7.13 4.24 -2.99
CA ALA A 256 -6.73 4.42 -4.38
C ALA A 256 -5.22 4.15 -4.51
N TYR A 257 -4.79 3.53 -5.61
CA TYR A 257 -3.41 3.07 -5.80
C TYR A 257 -2.88 3.41 -7.19
N TYR A 258 -1.55 3.50 -7.29
CA TYR A 258 -0.82 3.49 -8.55
C TYR A 258 0.14 2.29 -8.56
N SER A 259 0.04 1.43 -9.58
CA SER A 259 1.01 0.37 -9.85
C SER A 259 2.03 0.87 -10.87
N ALA A 260 3.30 0.93 -10.46
CA ALA A 260 4.40 1.38 -11.33
C ALA A 260 4.65 0.41 -12.49
N ASP A 261 4.70 -0.90 -12.21
CA ASP A 261 4.97 -1.96 -13.20
C ASP A 261 3.90 -2.04 -14.29
N HIS A 262 2.62 -1.92 -13.89
CA HIS A 262 1.48 -1.95 -14.82
C HIS A 262 1.13 -0.56 -15.37
N ASN A 263 1.82 0.50 -14.92
CA ASN A 263 1.52 1.91 -15.18
C ASN A 263 0.00 2.21 -15.09
N THR A 264 -0.63 1.79 -14.00
CA THR A 264 -2.10 1.77 -13.86
C THR A 264 -2.51 2.50 -12.60
N ILE A 265 -3.53 3.38 -12.69
CA ILE A 265 -4.18 4.02 -11.54
C ILE A 265 -5.49 3.30 -11.27
N SER A 266 -5.71 2.89 -10.03
CA SER A 266 -6.89 2.17 -9.57
C SER A 266 -7.57 2.96 -8.45
N THR A 267 -8.89 3.14 -8.52
CA THR A 267 -9.66 3.82 -7.46
C THR A 267 -10.70 2.90 -6.82
N THR A 268 -10.63 2.80 -5.49
CA THR A 268 -11.58 2.13 -4.60
C THR A 268 -12.11 3.18 -3.58
N THR A 269 -12.44 2.88 -2.31
CA THR A 269 -13.44 3.68 -1.54
C THR A 269 -13.07 4.32 -0.15
N THR A 270 -12.03 5.19 -0.02
CA THR A 270 -11.68 6.15 1.11
C THR A 270 -10.59 5.88 2.21
N LEU A 271 -9.52 6.71 2.21
CA LEU A 271 -8.16 6.59 2.82
C LEU A 271 -7.90 6.92 4.33
N ALA A 272 -6.69 6.58 4.83
CA ALA A 272 -6.12 6.70 6.20
C ALA A 272 -4.54 6.75 6.20
N PHE A 273 -3.72 6.83 7.29
CA PHE A 273 -3.62 7.75 8.47
C PHE A 273 -2.28 7.59 9.34
N HIS A 274 -1.55 8.70 9.62
CA HIS A 274 -0.60 9.01 10.76
C HIS A 274 0.90 9.36 10.48
N SER A 275 1.81 9.34 11.49
CA SER A 275 2.76 10.48 11.75
C SER A 275 3.75 10.93 10.65
N VAL A 276 3.93 12.26 10.52
CA VAL A 276 4.86 12.88 9.55
C VAL A 276 6.33 12.74 9.95
N ASN A 277 7.03 11.79 9.33
CA ASN A 277 8.45 11.95 9.03
C ASN A 277 8.54 12.49 7.59
N GLY A 278 9.05 13.70 7.40
CA GLY A 278 9.06 14.36 6.08
C GLY A 278 9.90 13.65 5.01
N ASN A 279 10.80 12.74 5.42
CA ASN A 279 11.43 11.78 4.51
C ASN A 279 10.49 10.58 4.27
N ALA A 280 9.91 10.00 5.33
CA ALA A 280 8.94 8.90 5.25
C ALA A 280 7.85 9.17 4.21
N THR A 281 7.21 10.34 4.32
CA THR A 281 6.00 10.71 3.58
C THR A 281 6.27 11.56 2.33
N LEU A 282 7.50 11.60 1.82
CA LEU A 282 7.89 12.49 0.73
C LEU A 282 7.06 12.26 -0.54
N ASP A 283 6.96 11.01 -0.97
CA ASP A 283 6.32 10.61 -2.22
C ASP A 283 4.80 10.88 -2.19
N GLU A 284 4.15 10.55 -1.08
CA GLU A 284 2.74 10.87 -0.81
C GLU A 284 2.46 12.38 -0.66
N ASN A 285 3.42 13.14 -0.11
CA ASN A 285 3.32 14.60 -0.09
C ASN A 285 3.43 15.21 -1.50
N ILE A 286 4.31 14.67 -2.35
CA ILE A 286 4.43 15.07 -3.77
C ILE A 286 3.13 14.75 -4.52
N ALA A 287 2.58 13.53 -4.33
CA ALA A 287 1.31 13.10 -4.90
C ALA A 287 0.15 14.00 -4.45
N SER A 288 0.06 14.31 -3.15
CA SER A 288 -0.98 15.21 -2.60
C SER A 288 -0.92 16.61 -3.19
N ASN A 289 0.28 17.21 -3.29
CA ASN A 289 0.45 18.56 -3.85
C ASN A 289 0.11 18.60 -5.34
N GLY A 290 0.61 17.63 -6.13
CA GLY A 290 0.27 17.51 -7.55
C GLY A 290 -1.24 17.27 -7.76
N GLY A 291 -1.82 16.35 -6.99
CA GLY A 291 -3.24 15.99 -7.05
C GLY A 291 -4.18 17.18 -6.83
N PHE A 292 -3.98 17.96 -5.75
CA PHE A 292 -4.79 19.16 -5.51
C PHE A 292 -4.65 20.21 -6.61
N LYS A 293 -3.42 20.43 -7.13
CA LYS A 293 -3.14 21.38 -8.21
C LYS A 293 -3.85 20.99 -9.51
N VAL A 294 -3.71 19.74 -9.93
CA VAL A 294 -4.33 19.20 -11.16
C VAL A 294 -5.85 19.21 -11.04
N ALA A 295 -6.39 18.70 -9.93
CA ALA A 295 -7.84 18.63 -9.71
C ALA A 295 -8.50 20.01 -9.67
N TYR A 296 -7.86 21.00 -9.02
CA TYR A 296 -8.39 22.37 -8.98
C TYR A 296 -8.37 23.02 -10.38
N ARG A 297 -7.30 22.85 -11.14
CA ARG A 297 -7.20 23.39 -12.51
C ARG A 297 -8.18 22.71 -13.46
N ALA A 298 -8.34 21.39 -13.38
CA ALA A 298 -9.34 20.64 -14.12
C ALA A 298 -10.77 21.12 -13.79
N TYR A 299 -11.08 21.35 -12.50
CA TYR A 299 -12.36 21.90 -12.06
C TYR A 299 -12.62 23.31 -12.62
N VAL A 300 -11.64 24.23 -12.54
CA VAL A 300 -11.79 25.58 -13.10
C VAL A 300 -12.06 25.53 -14.60
N LYS A 301 -11.31 24.71 -15.34
CA LYS A 301 -11.46 24.51 -16.79
C LYS A 301 -12.80 23.87 -17.18
N TRP A 302 -13.32 22.97 -16.36
CA TRP A 302 -14.66 22.39 -16.51
C TRP A 302 -15.75 23.44 -16.26
N ASN A 303 -15.62 24.24 -15.20
CA ASN A 303 -16.57 25.31 -14.86
C ASN A 303 -16.56 26.46 -15.90
N GLU A 304 -15.41 26.76 -16.52
CA GLU A 304 -15.30 27.70 -17.64
C GLU A 304 -16.01 27.20 -18.91
N ARG A 305 -16.08 25.88 -19.13
CA ARG A 305 -16.77 25.26 -20.28
C ARG A 305 -18.27 25.10 -20.07
N ASN A 306 -18.68 24.73 -18.86
CA ASN A 306 -20.08 24.37 -18.54
C ASN A 306 -20.88 25.52 -17.91
N GLY A 307 -20.21 26.59 -17.46
CA GLY A 307 -20.82 27.69 -16.73
C GLY A 307 -20.75 27.47 -15.20
N GLU A 308 -20.95 28.55 -14.45
CA GLU A 308 -20.85 28.51 -12.99
C GLU A 308 -22.00 27.71 -12.36
N GLU A 309 -21.62 26.73 -11.51
CA GLU A 309 -22.57 25.89 -10.79
C GLU A 309 -23.46 26.71 -9.84
N LYS A 310 -24.70 26.23 -9.61
CA LYS A 310 -25.58 26.83 -8.62
C LYS A 310 -25.06 26.56 -7.21
N SER A 311 -25.01 27.59 -6.37
CA SER A 311 -24.65 27.45 -4.96
C SER A 311 -25.58 26.48 -4.22
N LEU A 312 -25.00 25.73 -3.27
CA LEU A 312 -25.77 24.83 -2.42
C LEU A 312 -26.68 25.62 -1.44
N PRO A 313 -27.92 25.17 -1.19
CA PRO A 313 -28.82 25.81 -0.24
C PRO A 313 -28.20 25.95 1.16
N GLY A 314 -28.25 27.16 1.73
CA GLY A 314 -27.64 27.51 3.02
C GLY A 314 -26.13 27.79 2.98
N LEU A 315 -25.48 27.65 1.82
CA LEU A 315 -24.05 27.92 1.60
C LEU A 315 -23.82 28.97 0.50
N GLU A 316 -24.83 29.76 0.14
CA GLU A 316 -24.82 30.75 -0.97
C GLU A 316 -23.81 31.90 -0.77
N ARG A 317 -23.23 32.01 0.43
CA ARG A 317 -22.12 32.93 0.75
C ARG A 317 -20.74 32.42 0.28
N LEU A 318 -20.65 31.17 -0.18
CA LEU A 318 -19.43 30.53 -0.66
C LEU A 318 -19.47 30.42 -2.18
N THR A 319 -18.35 30.69 -2.83
CA THR A 319 -18.20 30.47 -4.28
C THR A 319 -17.97 28.99 -4.57
N SER A 320 -18.26 28.53 -5.79
CA SER A 320 -18.04 27.13 -6.18
C SER A 320 -16.55 26.73 -6.08
N ARG A 321 -15.62 27.68 -6.29
CA ARG A 321 -14.18 27.53 -6.01
C ARG A 321 -13.87 27.34 -4.52
N GLN A 322 -14.54 28.07 -3.62
CA GLN A 322 -14.39 27.85 -2.17
C GLN A 322 -15.00 26.50 -1.75
N MET A 323 -16.09 26.09 -2.40
CA MET A 323 -16.71 24.78 -2.17
C MET A 323 -15.82 23.61 -2.60
N PHE A 324 -15.04 23.73 -3.69
CA PHE A 324 -14.02 22.75 -4.06
C PHE A 324 -13.05 22.49 -2.89
N TRP A 325 -12.44 23.54 -2.33
CA TRP A 325 -11.49 23.41 -1.23
C TRP A 325 -12.12 22.88 0.06
N ILE A 326 -13.38 23.23 0.33
CA ILE A 326 -14.13 22.70 1.48
C ILE A 326 -14.46 21.23 1.30
N SER A 327 -14.88 20.81 0.10
CA SER A 327 -15.13 19.39 -0.23
C SER A 327 -13.86 18.56 -0.11
N ALA A 328 -12.75 19.06 -0.66
CA ALA A 328 -11.43 18.45 -0.53
C ALA A 328 -10.99 18.32 0.94
N ALA A 329 -11.23 19.32 1.79
CA ALA A 329 -10.95 19.20 3.23
C ALA A 329 -11.92 18.27 3.98
N GLN A 330 -13.18 18.15 3.53
CA GLN A 330 -14.20 17.31 4.16
C GLN A 330 -14.03 15.82 3.85
N ALA A 331 -13.56 15.46 2.66
CA ALA A 331 -13.18 14.07 2.35
C ALA A 331 -12.06 13.55 3.27
N PHE A 332 -11.35 14.45 3.94
CA PHE A 332 -10.22 14.19 4.84
C PHE A 332 -10.57 14.44 6.32
N CYS A 333 -11.86 14.64 6.64
CA CYS A 333 -12.32 14.85 8.01
C CYS A 333 -12.43 13.53 8.79
N SER A 334 -11.44 13.29 9.64
CA SER A 334 -11.47 12.24 10.65
C SER A 334 -11.34 12.81 12.07
N LYS A 335 -11.61 11.94 13.05
CA LYS A 335 -11.27 12.18 14.44
C LYS A 335 -10.62 10.91 14.97
N ASP A 336 -9.34 11.02 15.32
CA ASP A 336 -8.58 9.89 15.85
C ASP A 336 -9.30 9.25 17.04
N GLY A 337 -9.21 7.92 17.09
CA GLY A 337 -9.49 7.17 18.31
C GLY A 337 -8.53 7.54 19.44
N ASN A 338 -8.71 6.85 20.56
CA ASN A 338 -7.89 6.97 21.77
C ASN A 338 -6.39 6.84 21.46
N GLU A 339 -5.53 7.26 22.39
CA GLU A 339 -4.07 7.25 22.28
C GLU A 339 -3.49 5.95 21.69
N ALA A 340 -3.95 4.78 22.15
CA ALA A 340 -3.59 3.46 21.63
C ALA A 340 -3.81 3.27 20.11
N MET A 341 -4.81 3.92 19.50
CA MET A 341 -5.07 3.84 18.06
C MET A 341 -4.07 4.70 17.26
N ARG A 342 -3.62 5.81 17.84
CA ARG A 342 -2.53 6.64 17.28
C ARG A 342 -1.19 5.94 17.42
N GLU A 343 -0.99 5.21 18.52
CA GLU A 343 0.16 4.34 18.67
C GLU A 343 0.13 3.25 17.60
N LEU A 344 -0.93 2.46 17.48
CA LEU A 344 -1.09 1.42 16.44
C LEU A 344 -0.74 1.89 15.02
N MET A 345 -1.19 3.08 14.60
CA MET A 345 -0.87 3.58 13.25
C MET A 345 0.59 4.05 13.10
N ASN A 346 1.17 4.69 14.13
CA ASN A 346 2.61 4.99 14.14
C ASN A 346 3.50 3.72 14.21
N LEU A 347 2.97 2.69 14.87
CA LEU A 347 3.55 1.38 15.08
C LEU A 347 3.68 0.61 13.75
N PHE A 348 2.67 0.67 12.87
CA PHE A 348 2.72 0.04 11.53
C PHE A 348 3.44 0.85 10.43
N LYS A 349 3.98 2.04 10.74
CA LYS A 349 4.75 2.90 9.81
C LYS A 349 3.99 3.25 8.51
N ASP A 350 2.84 3.90 8.64
CA ASP A 350 2.18 4.51 7.48
C ASP A 350 3.12 5.46 6.72
N GLN A 351 3.07 5.41 5.39
CA GLN A 351 3.84 6.29 4.50
C GLN A 351 3.08 7.56 4.15
N HIS A 352 1.78 7.63 4.42
CA HIS A 352 1.00 8.84 4.29
C HIS A 352 1.25 9.79 5.46
N ALA A 353 1.27 11.11 5.22
CA ALA A 353 1.14 12.08 6.31
C ALA A 353 -0.27 12.00 6.93
N PRO A 354 -0.49 12.36 8.21
CA PRO A 354 -1.83 12.45 8.79
C PRO A 354 -2.65 13.47 7.98
N MET A 355 -3.91 13.16 7.71
CA MET A 355 -4.76 13.92 6.78
C MET A 355 -4.82 15.44 7.09
N GLU A 356 -4.80 15.85 8.36
CA GLU A 356 -4.71 17.27 8.75
C GLU A 356 -3.51 17.98 8.11
N PHE A 357 -2.35 17.30 8.03
CA PHE A 357 -1.13 17.84 7.43
C PHE A 357 -1.09 17.68 5.91
N GLN A 358 -1.76 16.67 5.32
CA GLN A 358 -1.94 16.61 3.86
C GLN A 358 -2.77 17.80 3.36
N ILE A 359 -3.91 18.07 4.01
CA ILE A 359 -4.75 19.23 3.69
C ILE A 359 -4.00 20.53 3.96
N ARG A 360 -3.39 20.70 5.14
CA ARG A 360 -2.68 21.95 5.47
C ARG A 360 -1.48 22.20 4.58
N GLY A 361 -0.59 21.22 4.45
CA GLY A 361 0.62 21.32 3.63
C GLY A 361 0.30 21.48 2.14
N GLY A 362 -0.65 20.70 1.64
CA GLY A 362 -1.16 20.83 0.26
C GLY A 362 -1.72 22.22 0.01
N PHE A 363 -2.68 22.69 0.81
CA PHE A 363 -3.33 23.99 0.60
C PHE A 363 -2.39 25.18 0.85
N GLN A 364 -1.42 25.04 1.76
CA GLN A 364 -0.37 26.04 2.03
C GLN A 364 0.48 26.32 0.79
N ASN A 365 0.70 25.32 -0.07
CA ASN A 365 1.45 25.46 -1.32
C ASN A 365 0.62 25.99 -2.49
N MET A 366 -0.71 26.10 -2.38
CA MET A 366 -1.59 26.51 -3.48
C MET A 366 -1.86 28.04 -3.49
N PRO A 367 -1.34 28.82 -4.47
CA PRO A 367 -1.74 30.22 -4.66
C PRO A 367 -3.25 30.41 -4.78
N GLU A 368 -3.91 29.44 -5.38
CA GLU A 368 -5.34 29.41 -5.67
C GLU A 368 -6.16 29.43 -4.39
N PHE A 369 -5.81 28.59 -3.40
CA PHE A 369 -6.45 28.57 -2.09
C PHE A 369 -6.32 29.93 -1.39
N ALA A 370 -5.09 30.47 -1.35
CA ALA A 370 -4.81 31.77 -0.75
C ALA A 370 -5.61 32.91 -1.40
N ARG A 371 -5.76 32.89 -2.73
CA ARG A 371 -6.55 33.84 -3.50
C ARG A 371 -8.05 33.70 -3.21
N ASP A 372 -8.58 32.48 -3.25
CA ASP A 372 -10.01 32.22 -3.18
C ASP A 372 -10.57 32.47 -1.75
N PHE A 373 -9.75 32.25 -0.71
CA PHE A 373 -10.08 32.62 0.68
C PHE A 373 -9.54 34.00 1.11
N LYS A 374 -8.78 34.69 0.24
CA LYS A 374 -8.18 36.02 0.49
C LYS A 374 -7.24 36.04 1.71
N CYS A 375 -6.45 34.99 1.88
CA CYS A 375 -5.45 34.84 2.94
C CYS A 375 -4.36 35.92 2.82
N ALA A 376 -4.01 36.58 3.93
CA ALA A 376 -2.94 37.60 3.93
C ALA A 376 -1.55 36.95 3.79
N LEU A 377 -0.62 37.60 3.09
CA LEU A 377 0.76 37.12 2.93
C LEU A 377 1.45 36.96 4.30
N GLY A 378 2.24 35.89 4.45
CA GLY A 378 2.91 35.53 5.71
C GLY A 378 2.03 34.78 6.69
N THR A 379 0.77 34.46 6.34
CA THR A 379 -0.07 33.54 7.14
C THR A 379 0.22 32.08 6.80
N PRO A 380 -0.11 31.10 7.66
CA PRO A 380 0.14 29.68 7.40
C PRO A 380 -0.44 29.14 6.09
N TYR A 381 -1.51 29.74 5.57
CA TYR A 381 -2.13 29.37 4.28
C TYR A 381 -1.82 30.37 3.14
N ASN A 382 -0.85 31.25 3.33
CA ASN A 382 -0.27 32.08 2.27
C ASN A 382 1.17 32.48 2.66
N PRO A 383 2.10 31.51 2.77
CA PRO A 383 3.50 31.77 3.04
C PRO A 383 4.18 32.43 1.83
N GLU A 384 5.34 33.05 2.08
CA GLU A 384 6.19 33.64 1.03
C GLU A 384 6.88 32.56 0.19
N GLU A 385 7.37 31.49 0.83
CA GLU A 385 7.95 30.32 0.19
C GLU A 385 6.93 29.18 0.09
N ARG A 386 6.92 28.47 -1.05
CA ARG A 386 6.02 27.34 -1.32
C ARG A 386 6.76 26.24 -2.07
N CYS A 387 6.41 24.99 -1.80
CA CYS A 387 6.93 23.85 -2.52
C CYS A 387 6.09 23.58 -3.78
N THR A 388 6.74 23.31 -4.91
CA THR A 388 6.11 22.80 -6.13
C THR A 388 7.05 21.79 -6.79
N VAL A 389 6.49 20.74 -7.38
CA VAL A 389 7.24 19.74 -8.17
C VAL A 389 6.49 19.57 -9.49
N TRP A 390 5.30 18.99 -9.42
CA TRP A 390 4.32 19.01 -10.50
C TRP A 390 3.58 20.34 -10.48
#